data_AF-A0AAJ7C8X8-F1
#
_entry.id   AF-A0AAJ7C8X8-F1
#
_cell.length_a   1.000
_cell.length_b   1.000
_cell.length_c   1.000
_cell.angle_alpha   90.00
_cell.angle_beta   90.00
_cell.angle_gamma   90.00
#
_symmetry.space_group_name_H-M   'P 1'
#
loop_
_entity.id
_entity.type
_entity.pdbx_description
1 polymer ?
#
loop_
_entity_poly.entity_id
_entity_poly.type
_entity_poly.pdbx_seq_one_letter_code
_entity_poly.pdbx_strand_id
1 'polypeptide(L)'
;MFGNKKNNLPPRPHPPAPEQILEDLQNSNISDICFKILSKGEPRNEDLHFPMNTNDPENVYRKVKTYLDVNRRLEELNESLHQESNSLRSADQEMKRLVQDIRNQALEALVKISSDRE
;
A
#
# COMPACT_ATOMS: atom_id res chain seq x y z
N MET A 1 43.79 -9.99 11.16
CA MET A 1 43.32 -9.54 12.49
C MET A 1 42.47 -8.31 12.28
N PHE A 2 41.14 -8.46 12.22
CA PHE A 2 40.25 -7.31 12.07
C PHE A 2 40.03 -6.68 13.45
N GLY A 3 40.58 -5.49 13.65
CA GLY A 3 40.47 -4.75 14.90
C GLY A 3 39.02 -4.42 15.23
N ASN A 4 38.60 -4.79 16.44
CA ASN A 4 37.30 -4.45 17.01
C ASN A 4 37.21 -2.92 17.18
N LYS A 5 36.67 -2.23 16.17
CA LYS A 5 36.27 -0.83 16.30
C LYS A 5 35.15 -0.79 17.34
N LYS A 6 35.47 -0.31 18.56
CA LYS A 6 34.46 -0.05 19.58
C LYS A 6 33.47 0.95 18.97
N ASN A 7 32.20 0.54 18.87
CA ASN A 7 31.14 1.40 18.35
C ASN A 7 31.08 2.67 19.21
N ASN A 8 31.50 3.81 18.66
CA ASN A 8 31.44 5.14 19.29
C ASN A 8 29.99 5.68 19.36
N LEU A 9 28.99 4.80 19.43
CA LEU A 9 27.60 5.21 19.51
C LEU A 9 27.24 5.46 20.97
N PRO A 10 26.50 6.55 21.27
CA PRO A 10 25.95 6.75 22.59
C PRO A 10 25.04 5.58 22.96
N PRO A 11 24.89 5.28 24.26
CA PRO A 11 23.97 4.25 24.72
C PRO A 11 22.56 4.55 24.23
N ARG A 12 21.84 3.50 23.84
CA ARG A 12 20.44 3.63 23.43
C ARG A 12 19.63 4.15 24.63
N PRO A 13 18.75 5.16 24.43
CA PRO A 13 17.85 5.60 25.48
C PRO A 13 17.04 4.44 26.05
N HIS A 14 16.76 4.51 27.35
CA HIS A 14 15.85 3.57 27.98
C HIS A 14 14.41 3.80 27.49
N PRO A 15 13.60 2.73 27.38
CA PRO A 15 12.18 2.88 27.12
C PRO A 15 11.52 3.67 28.26
N PRO A 16 10.45 4.43 27.97
CA PRO A 16 9.75 5.21 28.99
C PRO A 16 9.14 4.29 30.05
N ALA A 17 9.05 4.81 31.27
CA ALA A 17 8.36 4.12 32.35
C ALA A 17 6.84 4.19 32.16
N PRO A 18 6.07 3.20 32.66
CA PRO A 18 4.60 3.20 32.54
C PRO A 18 3.95 4.49 33.04
N GLU A 19 4.49 5.09 34.10
CA GLU A 19 3.97 6.32 34.70
C GLU A 19 4.08 7.51 33.74
N GLN A 20 5.18 7.59 32.98
CA GLN A 20 5.41 8.65 32.00
C GLN A 20 4.45 8.51 30.81
N ILE A 21 4.17 7.27 30.40
CA ILE A 21 3.20 6.99 29.35
C ILE A 21 1.80 7.43 29.80
N LEU A 22 1.43 7.14 31.06
CA LEU A 22 0.13 7.53 31.61
C LEU A 22 -0.01 9.05 31.76
N GLU A 23 1.06 9.73 32.19
CA GLU A 23 1.11 11.19 32.25
C GLU A 23 0.87 11.82 30.88
N ASP A 24 1.57 11.34 29.86
CA ASP A 24 1.40 11.82 28.49
C ASP A 24 -0.05 11.62 28.02
N LEU A 25 -0.66 10.45 28.28
CA LEU A 25 -2.04 10.17 27.90
C LEU A 25 -3.06 11.06 28.62
N GLN A 26 -2.85 11.36 29.90
CA GLN A 26 -3.74 12.23 30.68
C GLN A 26 -3.64 13.69 30.25
N ASN A 27 -2.45 14.13 29.84
CA ASN A 27 -2.20 15.52 29.43
C ASN A 27 -2.38 15.74 27.93
N SER A 28 -2.62 14.67 27.16
CA SER A 28 -2.81 14.78 25.71
C SER A 28 -4.16 15.43 25.38
N ASN A 29 -4.12 16.46 24.54
CA ASN A 29 -5.30 17.19 24.10
C ASN A 29 -6.06 16.40 23.01
N ILE A 30 -7.40 16.46 22.99
CA ILE A 30 -8.24 15.87 21.93
C ILE A 30 -7.85 16.35 20.51
N SER A 31 -7.22 17.51 20.40
CA SER A 31 -6.68 18.03 19.14
C SER A 31 -5.33 17.44 18.72
N ASP A 32 -4.75 16.52 19.50
CA ASP A 32 -3.53 15.81 19.15
C ASP A 32 -3.73 14.93 17.91
N ILE A 33 -2.67 14.78 17.12
CA ILE A 33 -2.62 13.93 15.93
C ILE A 33 -2.95 12.48 16.30
N CYS A 34 -2.51 11.97 17.46
CA CYS A 34 -2.83 10.61 17.91
C CYS A 34 -4.34 10.35 17.99
N PHE A 35 -5.13 11.36 18.39
CA PHE A 35 -6.59 11.29 18.41
C PHE A 35 -7.25 11.73 17.11
N LYS A 36 -6.57 12.54 16.29
CA LYS A 36 -7.04 12.91 14.95
C LYS A 36 -6.93 11.79 13.93
N ILE A 37 -5.92 10.92 14.03
CA ILE A 37 -5.84 9.71 13.20
C ILE A 37 -7.03 8.80 13.50
N LEU A 38 -7.43 8.69 14.77
CA LEU A 38 -8.63 7.97 15.19
C LEU A 38 -9.92 8.66 14.73
N SER A 39 -9.94 9.99 14.55
CA SER A 39 -11.16 10.74 14.21
C SER A 39 -11.34 11.08 12.73
N LYS A 40 -10.28 11.03 11.90
CA LYS A 40 -10.31 11.49 10.50
C LYS A 40 -10.30 10.35 9.47
N GLY A 41 -10.15 9.09 9.89
CA GLY A 41 -10.01 7.94 8.99
C GLY A 41 -11.14 6.90 9.04
N GLU A 42 -11.97 6.89 10.07
CA GLU A 42 -13.04 5.91 10.23
C GLU A 42 -14.30 6.66 10.70
N PRO A 43 -15.49 6.48 10.08
CA PRO A 43 -16.71 6.79 10.79
C PRO A 43 -16.65 6.02 12.10
N ARG A 44 -17.01 6.63 13.23
CA ARG A 44 -17.03 5.96 14.54
C ARG A 44 -17.76 4.62 14.43
N ASN A 45 -17.02 3.56 14.15
CA ASN A 45 -17.36 2.22 14.55
C ASN A 45 -17.03 2.20 16.04
N GLU A 46 -17.96 2.67 16.87
CA GLU A 46 -18.02 2.35 18.31
C GLU A 46 -18.14 0.81 18.55
N ASP A 47 -17.85 -0.01 17.54
CA ASP A 47 -18.24 -1.39 17.35
C ASP A 47 -17.07 -2.32 16.98
N LEU A 48 -15.84 -1.80 16.83
CA LEU A 48 -14.69 -2.68 16.52
C LEU A 48 -14.12 -3.40 17.76
N HIS A 49 -14.62 -3.12 18.96
CA HIS A 49 -14.17 -3.81 20.18
C HIS A 49 -15.23 -3.97 21.29
N PHE A 50 -16.53 -3.86 20.98
CA PHE A 50 -17.60 -4.07 21.97
C PHE A 50 -18.39 -5.35 21.69
N PRO A 51 -18.81 -6.08 22.75
CA PRO A 51 -19.53 -7.33 22.61
C PRO A 51 -20.78 -7.10 21.76
N MET A 52 -20.95 -7.97 20.78
CA MET A 52 -22.08 -8.03 19.85
C MET A 52 -23.41 -7.86 20.61
N ASN A 53 -24.01 -6.67 20.60
CA ASN A 53 -25.39 -6.55 21.06
C ASN A 53 -26.29 -7.00 19.91
N THR A 54 -26.38 -8.31 19.70
CA THR A 54 -27.27 -8.96 18.73
C THR A 54 -28.75 -8.65 18.96
N ASN A 55 -29.09 -8.00 20.07
CA ASN A 55 -30.47 -7.68 20.44
C ASN A 55 -30.98 -6.37 19.82
N ASP A 56 -30.12 -5.58 19.14
CA ASP A 56 -30.57 -4.41 18.36
C ASP A 56 -30.60 -4.73 16.85
N PRO A 57 -31.78 -5.07 16.29
CA PRO A 57 -31.93 -5.44 14.89
C PRO A 57 -31.58 -4.29 13.92
N GLU A 58 -31.74 -3.03 14.34
CA GLU A 58 -31.43 -1.87 13.50
C GLU A 58 -29.91 -1.67 13.35
N ASN A 59 -29.14 -1.94 14.41
CA ASN A 59 -27.68 -1.93 14.35
C ASN A 59 -27.15 -3.02 13.41
N VAL A 60 -27.68 -4.25 13.51
CA VAL A 60 -27.31 -5.37 12.63
C VAL A 60 -27.64 -5.03 11.17
N TYR A 61 -28.84 -4.51 10.90
CA TYR A 61 -29.25 -4.13 9.54
C TYR A 61 -28.30 -3.07 8.93
N ARG A 62 -27.99 -2.00 9.67
CA ARG A 62 -27.07 -0.96 9.20
C ARG A 62 -25.68 -1.52 8.87
N LYS A 63 -25.12 -2.36 9.74
CA LYS A 63 -23.80 -2.99 9.53
C LYS A 63 -23.79 -3.90 8.30
N VAL A 64 -24.80 -4.75 8.14
CA VAL A 64 -24.92 -5.63 6.97
C VAL A 64 -25.04 -4.80 5.70
N LYS A 65 -25.84 -3.74 5.71
CA LYS A 65 -25.98 -2.84 4.57
C LYS A 65 -24.64 -2.19 4.20
N THR A 66 -23.92 -1.63 5.18
CA THR A 66 -22.59 -1.04 4.95
C THR A 66 -21.60 -2.07 4.41
N TYR A 67 -21.59 -3.28 4.97
CA TYR A 67 -20.73 -4.37 4.50
C TYR A 67 -21.02 -4.71 3.03
N LEU A 68 -22.28 -4.85 2.64
CA LEU A 68 -22.67 -5.11 1.25
C LEU A 68 -22.27 -3.99 0.30
N ASP A 69 -22.49 -2.73 0.72
CA ASP A 69 -22.10 -1.56 -0.08
C ASP A 69 -20.58 -1.50 -0.29
N VAL A 70 -19.79 -1.81 0.75
CA VAL A 70 -18.32 -1.84 0.66
C VAL A 70 -17.85 -3.00 -0.22
N ASN A 71 -18.43 -4.19 -0.07
CA ASN A 71 -18.08 -5.34 -0.92
C ASN A 71 -18.33 -5.06 -2.40
N ARG A 72 -19.47 -4.45 -2.73
CA ARG A 72 -19.76 -4.08 -4.12
C ARG A 72 -18.72 -3.12 -4.69
N ARG A 73 -18.33 -2.09 -3.93
CA ARG A 73 -17.27 -1.16 -4.36
C ARG A 73 -15.93 -1.85 -4.53
N LEU A 74 -15.63 -2.84 -3.68
CA LEU A 74 -14.40 -3.62 -3.77
C LEU A 74 -14.39 -4.49 -5.04
N GLU A 75 -15.53 -5.09 -5.40
CA GLU A 75 -15.68 -5.84 -6.65
C GLU A 75 -15.48 -4.94 -7.87
N GLU A 76 -16.14 -3.77 -7.91
CA GLU A 76 -15.99 -2.77 -8.98
C GLU A 76 -14.52 -2.32 -9.12
N LEU A 77 -13.83 -2.08 -8.01
CA LEU A 77 -12.41 -1.71 -8.02
C LEU A 77 -11.51 -2.86 -8.50
N ASN A 78 -11.81 -4.08 -8.07
CA ASN A 78 -11.05 -5.27 -8.48
C ASN A 78 -11.18 -5.52 -9.99
N GLU A 79 -12.39 -5.36 -10.56
CA GLU A 79 -12.61 -5.43 -12.00
C GLU A 79 -11.79 -4.36 -12.75
N SER A 80 -11.82 -3.12 -12.26
CA SER A 80 -11.03 -2.02 -12.84
C SER A 80 -9.52 -2.31 -12.82
N LEU A 81 -9.00 -2.80 -11.69
CA LEU A 81 -7.58 -3.18 -11.56
C LEU A 81 -7.20 -4.32 -12.52
N HIS A 82 -8.09 -5.31 -12.68
CA HIS A 82 -7.86 -6.38 -13.65
C HIS A 82 -7.81 -5.87 -15.09
N GLN A 83 -8.69 -4.94 -15.46
CA GLN A 83 -8.68 -4.32 -16.79
C GLN A 83 -7.38 -3.55 -17.05
N GLU A 84 -6.95 -2.71 -16.10
CA GLU A 84 -5.72 -1.93 -16.21
C GLU A 84 -4.49 -2.85 -16.28
N SER A 85 -4.44 -3.88 -15.44
CA SER A 85 -3.36 -4.87 -15.47
C SER A 85 -3.28 -5.60 -16.82
N ASN A 86 -4.41 -5.95 -17.43
CA ASN A 86 -4.44 -6.60 -18.73
C ASN A 86 -4.00 -5.65 -19.84
N SER A 87 -4.43 -4.39 -19.80
CA SER A 87 -4.00 -3.35 -20.74
C SER A 87 -2.49 -3.13 -20.67
N LEU A 88 -1.94 -3.00 -19.46
CA LEU A 88 -0.50 -2.85 -19.25
C LEU A 88 0.29 -4.05 -19.76
N ARG A 89 -0.22 -5.26 -19.55
CA ARG A 89 0.40 -6.49 -20.05
C ARG A 89 0.40 -6.55 -21.59
N SER A 90 -0.67 -6.09 -22.23
CA SER A 90 -0.73 -5.99 -23.69
C SER A 90 0.30 -4.98 -24.22
N ALA A 91 0.38 -3.80 -23.60
CA ALA A 91 1.34 -2.76 -23.98
C ALA A 91 2.80 -3.24 -23.82
N ASP A 92 3.12 -3.97 -22.75
CA ASP A 92 4.45 -4.58 -22.57
C ASP A 92 4.78 -5.59 -23.68
N GLN A 93 3.82 -6.42 -24.08
CA GLN A 93 4.01 -7.38 -25.17
C GLN A 93 4.23 -6.70 -26.52
N GLU A 94 3.45 -5.64 -26.81
CA GLU A 94 3.64 -4.84 -28.03
C GLU A 94 5.00 -4.14 -28.04
N MET A 95 5.41 -3.55 -26.91
CA MET A 95 6.72 -2.92 -26.79
C MET A 95 7.85 -3.93 -27.03
N LYS A 96 7.76 -5.14 -26.48
CA LYS A 96 8.74 -6.21 -26.72
C LYS A 96 8.83 -6.60 -28.19
N ARG A 97 7.70 -6.68 -28.89
CA ARG A 97 7.66 -6.95 -30.34
C ARG A 97 8.34 -5.83 -31.11
N LEU A 98 7.97 -4.57 -30.86
CA LEU A 98 8.57 -3.41 -31.52
C LEU A 98 10.08 -3.34 -31.32
N VAL A 99 10.57 -3.58 -30.10
CA VAL A 99 12.01 -3.61 -29.82
C VAL A 99 12.70 -4.73 -30.59
N GLN A 100 12.08 -5.91 -30.72
CA GLN A 100 12.64 -7.01 -31.50
C GLN A 100 12.68 -6.68 -32.99
N ASP A 101 11.64 -6.05 -33.53
CA ASP A 101 11.57 -5.65 -34.94
C ASP A 101 12.63 -4.60 -35.25
N ILE A 102 12.79 -3.58 -34.39
CA ILE A 102 13.86 -2.57 -34.52
C ILE A 102 15.24 -3.24 -34.49
N ARG A 103 15.45 -4.20 -33.58
CA ARG A 103 16.70 -4.96 -33.51
C ARG A 103 16.97 -5.72 -34.82
N ASN A 104 15.97 -6.40 -35.36
CA ASN A 104 16.11 -7.17 -36.60
C ASN A 104 16.41 -6.24 -37.79
N GLN A 105 15.68 -5.12 -37.92
CA GLN A 105 15.92 -4.13 -38.96
C GLN A 105 17.33 -3.52 -38.90
N ALA A 106 17.83 -3.24 -37.69
CA ALA A 106 19.20 -2.74 -37.50
C ALA A 106 20.24 -3.78 -37.94
N LEU A 107 20.03 -5.06 -37.62
CA LEU A 107 20.92 -6.14 -38.05
C LEU A 107 20.92 -6.32 -39.57
N GLU A 108 19.74 -6.30 -40.20
CA GLU A 108 19.62 -6.39 -41.66
C GLU A 108 20.31 -5.21 -42.37
N ALA A 109 20.17 -4.00 -41.84
CA ALA A 109 20.83 -2.82 -42.38
C ALA A 109 22.37 -2.95 -42.29
N LEU A 110 22.89 -3.47 -41.18
CA LEU A 110 24.34 -3.72 -41.03
C LEU A 110 24.85 -4.74 -42.05
N VAL A 111 24.12 -5.83 -42.29
CA VAL A 111 24.50 -6.85 -43.28
C VAL A 111 24.51 -6.27 -44.69
N LYS A 112 23.51 -5.46 -45.07
CA LYS A 112 23.50 -4.78 -46.38
C LYS A 112 24.70 -3.86 -46.56
N ILE A 113 25.02 -3.04 -45.55
CA ILE A 113 26.17 -2.13 -45.59
C ILE A 113 27.50 -2.89 -45.73
N SER A 114 27.65 -4.07 -45.13
CA SER A 114 28.84 -4.90 -45.33
C SER A 114 28.91 -5.54 -46.71
N SER A 115 27.77 -5.91 -47.30
CA SER A 115 27.71 -6.50 -48.64
C SER A 115 27.94 -5.48 -49.76
N ASP A 116 27.61 -4.21 -49.55
CA ASP A 116 27.83 -3.13 -50.54
C ASP A 116 29.28 -2.62 -50.56
N ARG A 117 30.14 -3.09 -49.63
CA ARG A 117 31.55 -2.67 -49.50
C ARG A 117 32.55 -3.68 -50.07
N GLU A 118 32.10 -4.86 -50.51
CA GLU A 118 32.90 -5.86 -51.25
C GLU A 118 32.66 -5.73 -52.77
#